data_AF-A0A7V2G0E1-F1
#
_entry.id   AF-A0A7V2G0E1-F1
#
_cell.length_a   1.000
_cell.length_b   1.000
_cell.length_c   1.000
_cell.angle_alpha   90.00
_cell.angle_beta   90.00
_cell.angle_gamma   90.00
#
_symmetry.space_group_name_H-M   'P 1'
#
loop_
_entity.id
_entity.type
_entity.pdbx_description
1 polymer ?
#
loop_
_entity_poly.entity_id
_entity_poly.type
_entity_poly.pdbx_seq_one_letter_code
_entity_poly.pdbx_strand_id
1 'polypeptide(L)'
;PYAVMTGFTGGSDREDYFSKPSNHPSMGSVCQYLGVGRRQGLPGYVVLPAFPGYSQGLRRAGPYGGYLGGQYNPLFSTCEVRLPRPYDENKDFYDPTLVPMGDPGLPALPSEITLDALDRRRSLLQQVNAQVDRLGSSPMTVMSAQQRQAFEVLLSREARLSFDLGKEPPAVRDRFGRDLFGGSVLLARRLVEAGVTFVTVHTEAKGAGHWDTHENNFNMLSQVLLPFLDRALTALFEDLWERGLWDSTLVMVTGDMGRTPRVNRKAGRDHWPQCGFCLFAGGGVKQGYVHGSTDKQAAFPVEHPVSPGDLVATVYHQVGVDPDSTVPDQVRRPIPISHGGRPVHAILA
;
A
#
# COMPACT_ATOMS: atom_id res chain seq x y z
N PRO A 1 -2.81 6.33 8.21
CA PRO A 1 -3.01 5.01 7.53
C PRO A 1 -3.08 3.77 8.45
N TYR A 2 -2.55 3.84 9.69
CA TYR A 2 -2.34 2.67 10.54
C TYR A 2 -3.61 1.80 10.76
N ALA A 3 -4.73 2.40 11.18
CA ALA A 3 -5.95 1.64 11.48
C ALA A 3 -6.52 0.90 10.27
N VAL A 4 -6.52 1.54 9.10
CA VAL A 4 -7.09 0.94 7.88
C VAL A 4 -6.20 -0.15 7.30
N MET A 5 -4.88 -0.06 7.49
CA MET A 5 -3.94 -1.09 7.03
C MET A 5 -3.87 -2.31 7.95
N THR A 6 -4.20 -2.16 9.23
CA THR A 6 -4.02 -3.18 10.27
C THR A 6 -5.32 -3.70 10.87
N GLY A 7 -6.41 -2.94 10.77
CA GLY A 7 -7.67 -3.17 11.48
C GLY A 7 -7.65 -2.69 12.94
N PHE A 8 -6.49 -2.27 13.46
CA PHE A 8 -6.32 -1.89 14.86
C PHE A 8 -6.63 -0.41 15.11
N THR A 9 -7.65 -0.14 15.93
CA THR A 9 -8.11 1.22 16.26
C THR A 9 -7.62 1.72 17.62
N GLY A 10 -6.93 0.89 18.41
CA GLY A 10 -6.43 1.26 19.74
C GLY A 10 -5.15 2.10 19.72
N GLY A 11 -4.63 2.44 18.55
CA GLY A 11 -3.43 3.27 18.41
C GLY A 11 -3.70 4.75 18.59
N SER A 12 -2.64 5.56 18.63
CA SER A 12 -2.76 7.02 18.62
C SER A 12 -1.70 7.65 17.73
N ASP A 13 -2.01 8.79 17.11
CA ASP A 13 -1.02 9.51 16.31
C ASP A 13 0.24 9.88 17.09
N ARG A 14 0.14 10.04 18.42
CA ARG A 14 1.31 10.34 19.25
C ARG A 14 2.26 9.15 19.38
N GLU A 15 1.73 7.93 19.38
CA GLU A 15 2.49 6.71 19.61
C GLU A 15 2.81 5.95 18.32
N ASP A 16 1.92 5.99 17.34
CA ASP A 16 1.96 5.20 16.11
C ASP A 16 2.18 6.06 14.85
N TYR A 17 2.65 7.31 15.03
CA TYR A 17 3.10 8.14 13.90
C TYR A 17 4.20 7.46 13.09
N PHE A 18 5.08 6.73 13.79
CA PHE A 18 6.28 6.09 13.27
C PHE A 18 6.22 4.58 13.43
N SER A 19 6.77 3.86 12.47
CA SER A 19 6.83 2.40 12.51
C SER A 19 7.71 1.91 13.67
N LYS A 20 7.16 1.00 14.47
CA LYS A 20 7.84 0.32 15.58
C LYS A 20 7.71 -1.20 15.43
N PRO A 21 8.69 -1.98 15.92
CA PRO A 21 8.57 -3.44 15.97
C PRO A 21 7.39 -3.93 16.82
N SER A 22 6.85 -3.11 17.72
CA SER A 22 5.69 -3.46 18.55
C SER A 22 4.35 -3.15 17.88
N ASN A 23 4.34 -2.49 16.71
CA ASN A 23 3.09 -2.18 16.01
C ASN A 23 2.40 -3.43 15.48
N HIS A 24 1.10 -3.30 15.25
CA HIS A 24 0.29 -4.29 14.55
C HIS A 24 0.77 -4.43 13.09
N PRO A 25 0.85 -5.67 12.56
CA PRO A 25 1.19 -5.92 11.18
C PRO A 25 0.08 -5.45 10.24
N SER A 26 0.45 -5.01 9.05
CA SER A 26 -0.50 -4.76 7.97
C SER A 26 -1.20 -6.05 7.51
N MET A 27 -2.38 -5.93 6.90
CA MET A 27 -3.08 -7.08 6.30
C MET A 27 -2.21 -7.83 5.28
N GLY A 28 -1.44 -7.12 4.44
CA GLY A 28 -0.51 -7.73 3.49
C GLY A 28 0.66 -8.44 4.17
N SER A 29 1.13 -7.93 5.32
CA SER A 29 2.17 -8.58 6.12
C SER A 29 1.65 -9.83 6.84
N VAL A 30 0.43 -9.80 7.36
CA VAL A 30 -0.23 -10.99 7.91
C VAL A 30 -0.39 -12.06 6.83
N CYS A 31 -0.83 -11.67 5.63
CA CYS A 31 -0.96 -12.60 4.50
C CYS A 31 0.40 -13.21 4.10
N GLN A 32 1.48 -12.42 4.07
CA GLN A 32 2.82 -12.96 3.86
C GLN A 32 3.26 -13.93 4.97
N TYR A 33 2.92 -13.65 6.23
CA TYR A 33 3.20 -14.54 7.36
C TYR A 33 2.47 -15.88 7.23
N LEU A 34 1.21 -15.85 6.83
CA LEU A 34 0.38 -17.04 6.60
C LEU A 34 0.69 -17.75 5.28
N GLY A 35 1.60 -17.22 4.45
CA GLY A 35 2.00 -17.82 3.19
C GLY A 35 1.00 -17.63 2.05
N VAL A 36 0.07 -16.69 2.16
CA VAL A 36 -0.95 -16.43 1.14
C VAL A 36 -0.29 -15.89 -0.14
N GLY A 37 -0.52 -16.59 -1.26
CA GLY A 37 -0.18 -16.14 -2.61
C GLY A 37 1.31 -15.96 -2.94
N ARG A 38 2.22 -16.45 -2.08
CA ARG A 38 3.67 -16.28 -2.27
C ARG A 38 4.17 -17.10 -3.47
N ARG A 39 4.53 -16.42 -4.57
CA ARG A 39 5.16 -17.03 -5.76
C ARG A 39 6.68 -16.90 -5.70
N GLN A 40 7.41 -17.91 -6.16
CA GLN A 40 8.86 -17.82 -6.25
C GLN A 40 9.27 -16.71 -7.22
N GLY A 41 10.23 -15.87 -6.82
CA GLY A 41 10.77 -14.81 -7.67
C GLY A 41 9.92 -13.54 -7.75
N LEU A 42 8.77 -13.45 -7.05
CA LEU A 42 7.96 -12.24 -6.94
C LEU A 42 7.73 -11.87 -5.46
N PRO A 43 7.63 -10.57 -5.12
CA PRO A 43 7.21 -10.15 -3.79
C PRO A 43 5.74 -10.52 -3.55
N GLY A 44 5.41 -10.98 -2.34
CA GLY A 44 4.01 -11.25 -1.97
C GLY A 44 3.22 -9.98 -1.63
N TYR A 45 3.90 -8.92 -1.21
CA TYR A 45 3.30 -7.63 -0.88
C TYR A 45 4.20 -6.48 -1.35
N VAL A 46 3.63 -5.54 -2.09
CA VAL A 46 4.30 -4.34 -2.64
C VAL A 46 3.56 -3.08 -2.19
N VAL A 47 4.31 -2.01 -1.91
CA VAL A 47 3.76 -0.67 -1.65
C VAL A 47 4.35 0.34 -2.63
N LEU A 48 3.47 1.11 -3.29
CA LEU A 48 3.75 2.10 -4.32
C LEU A 48 3.24 3.49 -3.92
N PRO A 49 3.85 4.59 -4.42
CA PRO A 49 5.09 4.65 -5.22
C PRO A 49 6.37 4.56 -4.38
N ALA A 50 6.25 4.63 -3.05
CA ALA A 50 7.36 4.54 -2.12
C ALA A 50 6.87 4.04 -0.75
N PHE A 51 7.68 4.20 0.31
CA PHE A 51 7.17 3.99 1.66
C PHE A 51 6.34 5.21 2.12
N PRO A 52 5.23 5.00 2.84
CA PRO A 52 4.51 6.10 3.48
C PRO A 52 5.43 6.92 4.41
N GLY A 53 5.42 8.24 4.23
CA GLY A 53 6.26 9.25 4.87
C GLY A 53 7.54 9.61 4.11
N TYR A 54 7.81 9.00 2.95
CA TYR A 54 9.04 9.25 2.18
C TYR A 54 9.22 10.71 1.75
N SER A 55 8.14 11.46 1.57
CA SER A 55 8.20 12.88 1.24
C SER A 55 8.87 13.71 2.35
N GLN A 56 8.77 13.23 3.58
CA GLN A 56 9.30 13.86 4.80
C GLN A 56 10.51 13.10 5.38
N GLY A 57 10.96 12.03 4.71
CA GLY A 57 12.01 11.14 5.23
C GLY A 57 11.60 10.32 6.45
N LEU A 58 10.29 10.14 6.68
CA LEU A 58 9.72 9.45 7.84
C LEU A 58 9.18 8.06 7.43
N ARG A 59 9.25 7.08 8.33
CA ARG A 59 8.60 5.77 8.13
C ARG A 59 7.32 5.71 8.94
N ARG A 60 6.17 5.85 8.29
CA ARG A 60 4.85 5.84 8.93
C ARG A 60 4.42 4.45 9.35
N ALA A 61 3.81 4.29 10.52
CA ALA A 61 3.21 2.99 10.86
C ALA A 61 2.08 2.64 9.88
N GLY A 62 1.76 1.34 9.78
CA GLY A 62 0.72 0.85 8.88
C GLY A 62 1.18 -0.27 7.97
N PRO A 63 2.12 -0.05 7.04
CA PRO A 63 2.43 -1.02 5.99
C PRO A 63 3.36 -2.15 6.43
N TYR A 64 3.94 -2.08 7.62
CA TYR A 64 5.04 -2.96 8.05
C TYR A 64 4.56 -4.27 8.68
N GLY A 65 5.49 -5.21 8.83
CA GLY A 65 5.27 -6.48 9.53
C GLY A 65 5.16 -6.36 11.05
N GLY A 66 5.47 -5.20 11.64
CA GLY A 66 5.29 -4.95 13.07
C GLY A 66 5.93 -6.03 13.93
N TYR A 67 5.17 -6.58 14.88
CA TYR A 67 5.63 -7.63 15.78
C TYR A 67 5.91 -8.98 15.10
N LEU A 68 5.47 -9.20 13.86
CA LEU A 68 5.82 -10.40 13.07
C LEU A 68 7.27 -10.35 12.57
N GLY A 69 7.88 -9.16 12.53
CA GLY A 69 9.26 -8.95 12.13
C GLY A 69 9.42 -8.44 10.69
N GLY A 70 10.62 -7.90 10.42
CA GLY A 70 10.92 -7.20 9.17
C GLY A 70 10.92 -8.08 7.92
N GLN A 71 11.00 -9.40 8.06
CA GLN A 71 10.90 -10.34 6.93
C GLN A 71 9.50 -10.40 6.29
N TYR A 72 8.48 -9.83 6.95
CA TYR A 72 7.13 -9.71 6.41
C TYR A 72 6.77 -8.27 6.00
N ASN A 73 7.77 -7.38 5.97
CA ASN A 73 7.58 -6.06 5.39
C ASN A 73 7.28 -6.18 3.88
N PRO A 74 6.51 -5.23 3.32
CA PRO A 74 6.38 -5.13 1.87
C PRO A 74 7.71 -4.78 1.22
N LEU A 75 7.81 -5.11 -0.06
CA LEU A 75 8.74 -4.45 -0.94
C LEU A 75 8.20 -3.04 -1.24
N PHE A 76 8.91 -2.02 -0.80
CA PHE A 76 8.63 -0.65 -1.19
C PHE A 76 9.27 -0.37 -2.55
N SER A 77 8.51 0.16 -3.51
CA SER A 77 9.11 0.73 -4.72
C SER A 77 9.89 2.01 -4.39
N THR A 78 10.60 2.51 -5.38
CA THR A 78 11.21 3.84 -5.33
C THR A 78 10.68 4.68 -6.49
N CYS A 79 10.61 5.99 -6.30
CA CYS A 79 10.24 6.91 -7.36
C CYS A 79 11.10 8.18 -7.30
N GLU A 80 11.46 8.70 -8.47
CA GLU A 80 12.03 10.03 -8.60
C GLU A 80 10.94 10.99 -9.05
N VAL A 81 10.43 11.76 -8.09
CA VAL A 81 9.38 12.74 -8.35
C VAL A 81 9.97 13.97 -9.03
N ARG A 82 9.37 14.33 -10.17
CA ARG A 82 9.65 15.58 -10.89
C ARG A 82 8.41 16.45 -10.84
N LEU A 83 8.61 17.73 -10.54
CA LEU A 83 7.56 18.74 -10.54
C LEU A 83 7.76 19.67 -11.75
N PRO A 84 6.68 20.28 -12.28
CA PRO A 84 6.76 21.13 -13.47
C PRO A 84 7.58 22.41 -13.25
N ARG A 85 7.80 22.80 -12.00
CA ARG A 85 8.63 23.95 -11.60
C ARG A 85 9.27 23.68 -10.22
N PRO A 86 10.28 24.46 -9.79
CA PRO A 86 10.81 24.40 -8.43
C PRO A 86 9.70 24.57 -7.39
N TYR A 87 9.84 23.81 -6.29
CA TYR A 87 8.87 23.73 -5.20
C TYR A 87 9.28 24.60 -4.01
N ASP A 88 8.37 25.47 -3.58
CA ASP A 88 8.46 26.26 -2.34
C ASP A 88 7.42 25.75 -1.33
N GLU A 89 7.89 25.03 -0.32
CA GLU A 89 7.02 24.37 0.67
C GLU A 89 6.03 25.29 1.38
N ASN A 90 6.32 26.58 1.49
CA ASN A 90 5.47 27.54 2.19
C ASN A 90 4.31 28.05 1.34
N LYS A 91 4.38 27.87 0.02
CA LYS A 91 3.40 28.42 -0.94
C LYS A 91 2.70 27.35 -1.77
N ASP A 92 3.43 26.28 -2.05
CA ASP A 92 3.09 25.35 -3.11
C ASP A 92 2.40 24.07 -2.62
N PHE A 93 2.30 23.89 -1.30
CA PHE A 93 1.77 22.66 -0.70
C PHE A 93 0.34 22.31 -1.14
N TYR A 94 -0.45 23.33 -1.51
CA TYR A 94 -1.83 23.21 -2.02
C TYR A 94 -2.01 23.87 -3.40
N ASP A 95 -1.00 23.78 -4.27
CA ASP A 95 -1.05 24.27 -5.65
C ASP A 95 -1.54 23.17 -6.62
N PRO A 96 -2.73 23.33 -7.25
CA PRO A 96 -3.28 22.32 -8.16
C PRO A 96 -2.49 22.19 -9.47
N THR A 97 -1.56 23.10 -9.78
CA THR A 97 -0.74 23.05 -10.99
C THR A 97 0.50 22.17 -10.83
N LEU A 98 0.84 21.75 -9.61
CA LEU A 98 2.02 20.94 -9.29
C LEU A 98 1.70 19.46 -9.23
N VAL A 99 1.36 18.87 -10.39
CA VAL A 99 1.13 17.43 -10.48
C VAL A 99 2.47 16.68 -10.44
N PRO A 100 2.68 15.73 -9.51
CA PRO A 100 3.91 14.97 -9.43
C PRO A 100 4.05 14.02 -10.63
N MET A 101 5.16 14.13 -11.35
CA MET A 101 5.50 13.30 -12.50
C MET A 101 6.62 12.31 -12.13
N GLY A 102 6.65 11.16 -12.79
CA GLY A 102 7.66 10.13 -12.56
C GLY A 102 7.04 8.74 -12.61
N ASP A 103 7.88 7.71 -12.68
CA ASP A 103 7.42 6.32 -12.65
C ASP A 103 7.94 5.67 -11.35
N PRO A 104 7.10 4.90 -10.63
CA PRO A 104 7.59 4.01 -9.60
C PRO A 104 8.35 2.84 -10.25
N GLY A 105 9.36 2.33 -9.55
CA GLY A 105 10.15 1.20 -10.01
C GLY A 105 10.74 0.39 -8.87
N LEU A 106 11.41 -0.70 -9.22
CA LEU A 106 12.21 -1.44 -8.26
C LEU A 106 13.28 -0.52 -7.65
N PRO A 107 13.61 -0.69 -6.35
CA PRO A 107 14.75 -0.04 -5.75
C PRO A 107 16.00 -0.26 -6.60
N ALA A 108 16.60 0.83 -7.07
CA ALA A 108 17.79 0.76 -7.89
C ALA A 108 18.96 0.17 -7.09
N LEU A 109 19.74 -0.67 -7.74
CA LEU A 109 21.06 -1.02 -7.26
C LEU A 109 21.98 0.18 -7.50
N PRO A 110 22.90 0.52 -6.57
CA PRO A 110 23.94 1.50 -6.85
C PRO A 110 24.62 1.16 -8.18
N SER A 111 24.88 2.17 -9.02
CA SER A 111 25.39 2.01 -10.39
C SER A 111 26.71 1.22 -10.48
N GLU A 112 27.46 1.14 -9.38
CA GLU A 112 28.71 0.38 -9.23
C GLU A 112 28.51 -1.13 -9.06
N ILE A 113 27.27 -1.58 -8.84
CA ILE A 113 26.96 -2.96 -8.48
C ILE A 113 26.23 -3.64 -9.64
N THR A 114 26.95 -4.49 -10.38
CA THR A 114 26.37 -5.35 -11.41
C THR A 114 25.57 -6.52 -10.80
N LEU A 115 24.64 -7.08 -11.57
CA LEU A 115 23.90 -8.28 -11.16
C LEU A 115 24.84 -9.45 -10.84
N ASP A 116 25.90 -9.65 -11.63
CA ASP A 116 26.93 -10.65 -11.36
C ASP A 116 27.71 -10.37 -10.07
N ALA A 117 27.95 -9.10 -9.73
CA ALA A 117 28.58 -8.74 -8.48
C ALA A 117 27.66 -9.04 -7.28
N LEU A 118 26.36 -8.81 -7.41
CA LEU A 118 25.38 -9.17 -6.38
C LEU A 118 25.24 -10.66 -6.23
N ASP A 119 25.17 -11.40 -7.33
CA ASP A 119 25.02 -12.84 -7.29
C ASP A 119 26.26 -13.51 -6.69
N ARG A 120 27.46 -13.03 -7.03
CA ARG A 120 28.71 -13.44 -6.38
C ARG A 120 28.70 -13.13 -4.89
N ARG A 121 28.26 -11.93 -4.47
CA ARG A 121 28.13 -11.58 -3.05
C ARG A 121 27.13 -12.49 -2.34
N ARG A 122 25.98 -12.78 -2.95
CA ARG A 122 24.97 -13.72 -2.43
C ARG A 122 25.57 -15.12 -2.24
N SER A 123 26.27 -15.64 -3.24
CA SER A 123 26.92 -16.95 -3.19
C SER A 123 28.01 -17.01 -2.11
N LEU A 124 28.86 -15.99 -2.01
CA LEU A 124 29.88 -15.91 -0.96
C LEU A 124 29.26 -15.87 0.44
N LEU A 125 28.20 -15.08 0.63
CA LEU A 125 27.48 -15.00 1.90
C LEU A 125 26.84 -16.34 2.27
N GLN A 126 26.27 -17.08 1.30
CA GLN A 126 25.76 -18.44 1.52
C GLN A 126 26.87 -19.40 1.94
N GLN A 127 28.04 -19.33 1.32
CA GLN A 127 29.19 -20.17 1.67
C GLN A 127 29.71 -19.87 3.08
N VAL A 128 29.80 -18.59 3.46
CA VAL A 128 30.20 -18.18 4.81
C VAL A 128 29.19 -18.66 5.84
N ASN A 129 27.88 -18.45 5.62
CA ASN A 129 26.83 -18.95 6.52
C ASN A 129 26.93 -20.47 6.70
N ALA A 130 27.09 -21.22 5.61
CA ALA A 130 27.21 -22.68 5.66
C ALA A 130 28.49 -23.16 6.38
N GLN A 131 29.54 -22.33 6.46
CA GLN A 131 30.73 -22.61 7.28
C GLN A 131 30.50 -22.27 8.75
N VAL A 132 29.89 -21.12 9.05
CA VAL A 132 29.54 -20.72 10.43
C VAL A 132 28.61 -21.74 11.08
N ASP A 133 27.58 -22.20 10.36
CA ASP A 133 26.66 -23.23 10.84
C ASP A 133 27.37 -24.56 11.12
N ARG A 134 28.36 -24.93 10.29
CA ARG A 134 29.19 -26.13 10.49
C ARG A 134 30.14 -26.03 11.68
N LEU A 135 30.53 -24.82 12.07
CA LEU A 135 31.44 -24.57 13.19
C LEU A 135 30.73 -24.52 14.55
N GLY A 136 29.42 -24.75 14.61
CA GLY A 136 28.65 -24.83 15.86
C GLY A 136 28.63 -23.53 16.68
N SER A 137 29.04 -22.41 16.07
CA SER A 137 28.97 -21.09 16.66
C SER A 137 27.51 -20.63 16.67
N SER A 138 27.07 -19.85 17.69
CA SER A 138 25.73 -19.25 17.70
C SER A 138 25.35 -18.71 16.31
N PRO A 139 24.11 -18.90 15.84
CA PRO A 139 23.72 -18.59 14.47
C PRO A 139 23.84 -17.08 14.22
N MET A 140 25.02 -16.64 13.81
CA MET A 140 25.21 -15.35 13.18
C MET A 140 24.69 -15.50 11.75
N THR A 141 23.40 -15.28 11.56
CA THR A 141 22.85 -15.17 10.21
C THR A 141 23.45 -13.90 9.60
N VAL A 142 24.43 -14.04 8.70
CA VAL A 142 25.11 -12.89 8.07
C VAL A 142 24.15 -12.10 7.17
N MET A 143 23.05 -12.74 6.75
CA MET A 143 21.93 -12.06 6.09
C MET A 143 20.59 -12.38 6.75
N SER A 144 19.81 -11.32 7.01
CA SER A 144 18.42 -11.48 7.47
C SER A 144 17.56 -12.13 6.37
N ALA A 145 16.45 -12.76 6.76
CA ALA A 145 15.48 -13.30 5.80
C ALA A 145 14.93 -12.19 4.87
N GLN A 146 14.77 -10.97 5.39
CA GLN A 146 14.38 -9.79 4.61
C GLN A 146 15.40 -9.47 3.51
N GLN A 147 16.70 -9.51 3.82
CA GLN A 147 17.74 -9.28 2.83
C GLN A 147 17.71 -10.37 1.74
N ARG A 148 17.58 -11.65 2.11
CA ARG A 148 17.48 -12.74 1.13
C ARG A 148 16.32 -12.55 0.14
N GLN A 149 15.13 -12.21 0.65
CA GLN A 149 13.97 -11.94 -0.18
C GLN A 149 14.19 -10.75 -1.14
N ALA A 150 14.82 -9.68 -0.67
CA ALA A 150 15.16 -8.54 -1.53
C ALA A 150 16.11 -8.95 -2.67
N PHE A 151 17.12 -9.77 -2.39
CA PHE A 151 18.03 -10.30 -3.42
C PHE A 151 17.30 -11.18 -4.44
N GLU A 152 16.39 -12.06 -4.00
CA GLU A 152 15.61 -12.90 -4.92
C GLU A 152 14.77 -12.07 -5.89
N VAL A 153 14.10 -11.03 -5.39
CA VAL A 153 13.30 -10.13 -6.23
C VAL A 153 14.18 -9.34 -7.20
N LEU A 154 15.30 -8.78 -6.73
CA LEU A 154 16.19 -7.97 -7.59
C LEU A 154 16.86 -8.80 -8.69
N LEU A 155 17.18 -10.06 -8.41
CA LEU A 155 17.78 -10.98 -9.39
C LEU A 155 16.72 -11.61 -10.32
N SER A 156 15.46 -11.67 -9.90
CA SER A 156 14.37 -12.23 -10.68
C SER A 156 14.13 -11.45 -11.98
N ARG A 157 14.17 -12.17 -13.11
CA ARG A 157 13.80 -11.61 -14.41
C ARG A 157 12.31 -11.27 -14.45
N GLU A 158 11.48 -12.10 -13.85
CA GLU A 158 10.03 -11.91 -13.80
C GLU A 158 9.67 -10.63 -13.04
N ALA A 159 10.24 -10.43 -11.84
CA ALA A 159 10.04 -9.20 -11.08
C ALA A 159 10.51 -7.96 -11.86
N ARG A 160 11.68 -8.01 -12.50
CA ARG A 160 12.16 -6.85 -13.27
C ARG A 160 11.23 -6.50 -14.43
N LEU A 161 10.66 -7.50 -15.11
CA LEU A 161 9.72 -7.27 -16.20
C LEU A 161 8.35 -6.77 -15.71
N SER A 162 7.88 -7.24 -14.55
CA SER A 162 6.60 -6.78 -14.00
C SER A 162 6.65 -5.30 -13.59
N PHE A 163 7.81 -4.83 -13.11
CA PHE A 163 8.03 -3.43 -12.74
C PHE A 163 8.34 -2.48 -13.92
N ASP A 164 8.58 -3.00 -15.13
CA ASP A 164 8.92 -2.18 -16.29
C ASP A 164 7.65 -1.66 -17.00
N LEU A 165 7.24 -0.43 -16.63
CA LEU A 165 6.15 0.28 -17.30
C LEU A 165 6.45 0.63 -18.77
N GLY A 166 7.70 0.53 -19.23
CA GLY A 166 8.07 0.70 -20.64
C GLY A 166 7.58 -0.44 -21.54
N LYS A 167 7.14 -1.57 -20.96
CA LYS A 167 6.52 -2.68 -21.69
C LYS A 167 5.04 -2.46 -22.01
N GLU A 168 4.42 -1.42 -21.47
CA GLU A 168 3.02 -1.10 -21.78
C GLU A 168 2.92 -0.26 -23.06
N PRO A 169 1.90 -0.51 -23.91
CA PRO A 169 1.63 0.37 -25.04
C PRO A 169 1.41 1.82 -24.59
N PRO A 170 1.83 2.83 -25.37
CA PRO A 170 1.64 4.24 -25.04
C PRO A 170 0.18 4.60 -24.72
N ALA A 171 -0.77 4.05 -25.48
CA ALA A 171 -2.20 4.30 -25.27
C ALA A 171 -2.70 3.81 -23.90
N VAL A 172 -2.17 2.69 -23.38
CA VAL A 172 -2.51 2.21 -22.03
C VAL A 172 -1.96 3.18 -20.99
N ARG A 173 -0.72 3.64 -21.16
CA ARG A 173 -0.12 4.65 -20.26
C ARG A 173 -0.90 5.96 -20.26
N ASP A 174 -1.41 6.37 -21.43
CA ASP A 174 -2.21 7.59 -21.58
C ASP A 174 -3.57 7.47 -20.87
N ARG A 175 -4.21 6.29 -20.91
CA ARG A 175 -5.48 6.02 -20.19
C ARG A 175 -5.35 6.18 -18.68
N PHE A 176 -4.31 5.62 -18.07
CA PHE A 176 -4.05 5.77 -16.62
C PHE A 176 -3.56 7.19 -16.25
N GLY A 177 -2.94 7.87 -17.22
CA GLY A 177 -2.32 9.18 -17.08
C GLY A 177 -0.82 9.10 -16.80
N ARG A 178 -0.09 10.09 -17.32
CA ARG A 178 1.38 10.15 -17.27
C ARG A 178 1.95 10.85 -16.03
N ASP A 179 1.19 10.87 -14.95
CA ASP A 179 1.67 11.33 -13.64
C ASP A 179 2.08 10.15 -12.77
N LEU A 180 2.71 10.45 -11.63
CA LEU A 180 3.23 9.46 -10.69
C LEU A 180 2.18 8.47 -10.24
N PHE A 181 0.97 8.95 -9.96
CA PHE A 181 -0.07 8.10 -9.39
C PHE A 181 -0.74 7.26 -10.47
N GLY A 182 -0.98 7.79 -11.67
CA GLY A 182 -1.41 7.01 -12.83
C GLY A 182 -0.43 5.87 -13.13
N GLY A 183 0.87 6.16 -13.16
CA GLY A 183 1.93 5.16 -13.29
C GLY A 183 1.93 4.14 -12.14
N SER A 184 1.62 4.55 -10.91
CA SER A 184 1.53 3.65 -9.75
C SER A 184 0.36 2.69 -9.82
N VAL A 185 -0.82 3.16 -10.26
CA VAL A 185 -1.99 2.29 -10.43
C VAL A 185 -1.79 1.33 -11.60
N LEU A 186 -1.19 1.79 -12.71
CA LEU A 186 -0.82 0.93 -13.83
C LEU A 186 0.20 -0.14 -13.41
N LEU A 187 1.21 0.24 -12.64
CA LEU A 187 2.18 -0.71 -12.09
C LEU A 187 1.48 -1.72 -11.17
N ALA A 188 0.55 -1.28 -10.32
CA ALA A 188 -0.23 -2.19 -9.49
C ALA A 188 -0.99 -3.24 -10.31
N ARG A 189 -1.64 -2.84 -11.42
CA ARG A 189 -2.27 -3.79 -12.34
C ARG A 189 -1.27 -4.82 -12.87
N ARG A 190 -0.11 -4.36 -13.37
CA ARG A 190 0.94 -5.27 -13.90
C ARG A 190 1.45 -6.24 -12.84
N LEU A 191 1.59 -5.79 -11.60
CA LEU A 191 2.03 -6.63 -10.49
C LEU A 191 0.98 -7.69 -10.15
N VAL A 192 -0.30 -7.32 -10.11
CA VAL A 192 -1.42 -8.27 -9.93
C VAL A 192 -1.44 -9.29 -11.07
N GLU A 193 -1.30 -8.84 -12.32
CA GLU A 193 -1.22 -9.71 -13.50
C GLU A 193 -0.03 -10.67 -13.46
N ALA A 194 1.13 -10.23 -12.95
CA ALA A 194 2.28 -11.09 -12.71
C ALA A 194 2.08 -12.05 -11.53
N GLY A 195 1.07 -11.83 -10.67
CA GLY A 195 0.74 -12.69 -9.54
C GLY A 195 1.24 -12.22 -8.19
N VAL A 196 1.56 -10.93 -8.03
CA VAL A 196 1.73 -10.30 -6.70
C VAL A 196 0.38 -10.28 -5.99
N THR A 197 0.34 -10.80 -4.77
CA THR A 197 -0.91 -11.01 -4.02
C THR A 197 -1.49 -9.72 -3.46
N PHE A 198 -0.64 -8.88 -2.87
CA PHE A 198 -1.05 -7.61 -2.27
C PHE A 198 -0.27 -6.46 -2.89
N VAL A 199 -0.98 -5.44 -3.36
CA VAL A 199 -0.38 -4.19 -3.81
C VAL A 199 -1.13 -3.02 -3.16
N THR A 200 -0.40 -2.19 -2.42
CA THR A 200 -0.95 -0.94 -1.86
C THR A 200 -0.42 0.22 -2.68
N VAL A 201 -1.33 1.09 -3.15
CA VAL A 201 -0.97 2.38 -3.73
C VAL A 201 -1.40 3.47 -2.76
N HIS A 202 -0.47 4.35 -2.38
CA HIS A 202 -0.79 5.58 -1.66
C HIS A 202 -0.43 6.79 -2.52
N THR A 203 -1.11 7.91 -2.31
CA THR A 203 -0.93 9.11 -3.12
C THR A 203 -0.09 10.17 -2.41
N GLU A 204 0.85 9.76 -1.56
CA GLU A 204 1.80 10.74 -1.00
C GLU A 204 2.84 11.05 -2.08
N ALA A 205 3.21 12.32 -2.22
CA ALA A 205 4.32 12.72 -3.06
C ALA A 205 5.10 13.88 -2.43
N LYS A 206 6.37 14.00 -2.82
CA LYS A 206 7.17 15.18 -2.49
C LYS A 206 6.48 16.43 -3.01
N GLY A 207 6.23 17.36 -2.11
CA GLY A 207 5.74 18.69 -2.46
C GLY A 207 4.27 18.78 -2.85
N ALA A 208 3.40 17.91 -2.34
CA ALA A 208 1.97 18.20 -2.35
C ALA A 208 1.22 17.44 -1.24
N GLY A 209 0.41 18.19 -0.49
CA GLY A 209 -0.47 17.72 0.58
C GLY A 209 -1.67 16.94 0.06
N HIS A 210 -1.40 15.83 -0.64
CA HIS A 210 -2.41 15.04 -1.32
C HIS A 210 -3.42 14.45 -0.32
N TRP A 211 -4.71 14.69 -0.57
CA TRP A 211 -5.88 14.35 0.25
C TRP A 211 -5.96 14.95 1.67
N ASP A 212 -4.86 15.47 2.22
CA ASP A 212 -4.81 16.19 3.49
C ASP A 212 -5.07 17.70 3.31
N THR A 213 -6.20 18.04 2.70
CA THR A 213 -6.53 19.39 2.20
C THR A 213 -6.98 20.36 3.31
N HIS A 214 -6.06 20.78 4.19
CA HIS A 214 -6.32 21.82 5.18
C HIS A 214 -6.47 23.22 4.61
N GLU A 215 -6.10 23.42 3.33
CA GLU A 215 -6.29 24.67 2.60
C GLU A 215 -6.66 24.37 1.15
N ASN A 216 -7.27 25.35 0.46
CA ASN A 216 -7.56 25.29 -0.98
C ASN A 216 -8.26 23.98 -1.45
N ASN A 217 -9.08 23.38 -0.60
CA ASN A 217 -9.63 22.03 -0.81
C ASN A 217 -10.41 21.90 -2.12
N PHE A 218 -11.20 22.91 -2.47
CA PHE A 218 -12.08 22.84 -3.65
C PHE A 218 -11.32 22.80 -4.96
N ASN A 219 -10.22 23.55 -5.09
CA ASN A 219 -9.38 23.51 -6.29
C ASN A 219 -8.54 22.23 -6.33
N MET A 220 -7.96 21.84 -5.18
CA MET A 220 -7.21 20.57 -5.10
C MET A 220 -8.09 19.37 -5.49
N LEU A 221 -9.33 19.31 -4.97
CA LEU A 221 -10.26 18.24 -5.31
C LEU A 221 -10.68 18.28 -6.78
N SER A 222 -11.16 19.42 -7.27
CA SER A 222 -11.75 19.49 -8.61
C SER A 222 -10.74 19.47 -9.75
N GLN A 223 -9.51 19.91 -9.53
CA GLN A 223 -8.51 20.05 -10.59
C GLN A 223 -7.45 18.92 -10.56
N VAL A 224 -7.25 18.26 -9.42
CA VAL A 224 -6.19 17.25 -9.25
C VAL A 224 -6.72 15.93 -8.72
N LEU A 225 -7.25 15.92 -7.49
CA LEU A 225 -7.47 14.67 -6.75
C LEU A 225 -8.63 13.84 -7.31
N LEU A 226 -9.79 14.46 -7.56
CA LEU A 226 -10.95 13.75 -8.12
C LEU A 226 -10.73 13.38 -9.60
N PRO A 227 -10.20 14.26 -10.48
CA PRO A 227 -9.87 13.86 -11.85
C PRO A 227 -8.87 12.71 -11.94
N PHE A 228 -7.84 12.71 -11.08
CA PHE A 228 -6.91 11.58 -10.98
C PHE A 228 -7.64 10.30 -10.56
N LEU A 229 -8.42 10.36 -9.48
CA LEU A 229 -9.10 9.18 -8.94
C LEU A 229 -10.06 8.57 -9.96
N ASP A 230 -10.89 9.41 -10.59
CA ASP A 230 -11.86 8.99 -11.61
C ASP A 230 -11.17 8.32 -12.81
N ARG A 231 -10.14 8.96 -13.36
CA ARG A 231 -9.38 8.43 -14.50
C ARG A 231 -8.68 7.11 -14.14
N ALA A 232 -7.98 7.06 -13.01
CA ALA A 232 -7.17 5.91 -12.64
C ALA A 232 -8.01 4.69 -12.26
N LEU A 233 -9.14 4.87 -11.56
CA LEU A 233 -10.05 3.77 -11.23
C LEU A 233 -10.79 3.26 -12.47
N THR A 234 -11.25 4.16 -13.34
CA THR A 234 -11.88 3.76 -14.60
C THR A 234 -10.93 2.91 -15.44
N ALA A 235 -9.70 3.40 -15.66
CA ALA A 235 -8.69 2.66 -16.42
C ALA A 235 -8.34 1.32 -15.75
N LEU A 236 -8.19 1.28 -14.42
CA LEU A 236 -7.91 0.04 -13.69
C LEU A 236 -9.04 -0.98 -13.84
N PHE A 237 -10.29 -0.58 -13.68
CA PHE A 237 -11.44 -1.49 -13.73
C PHE A 237 -11.63 -2.07 -15.13
N GLU A 238 -11.54 -1.23 -16.16
CA GLU A 238 -11.61 -1.67 -17.55
C GLU A 238 -10.46 -2.65 -17.88
N ASP A 239 -9.23 -2.33 -17.48
CA ASP A 239 -8.05 -3.15 -17.79
C ASP A 239 -8.07 -4.47 -17.01
N LEU A 240 -8.59 -4.50 -15.76
CA LEU A 240 -8.84 -5.75 -15.02
C LEU A 240 -9.93 -6.59 -15.70
N TRP A 241 -10.99 -5.98 -16.21
CA TRP A 241 -12.05 -6.68 -16.93
C TRP A 241 -11.56 -7.26 -18.26
N GLU A 242 -10.91 -6.44 -19.08
CA GLU A 242 -10.35 -6.83 -20.39
C GLU A 242 -9.35 -7.99 -20.28
N ARG A 243 -8.63 -8.08 -19.16
CA ARG A 243 -7.64 -9.14 -18.89
C ARG A 243 -8.19 -10.36 -18.16
N GLY A 244 -9.48 -10.38 -17.83
CA GLY A 244 -10.08 -11.47 -17.05
C GLY A 244 -9.57 -11.55 -15.60
N LEU A 245 -9.09 -10.44 -15.04
CA LEU A 245 -8.61 -10.33 -13.66
C LEU A 245 -9.65 -9.76 -12.70
N TRP A 246 -10.79 -9.26 -13.22
CA TRP A 246 -11.84 -8.61 -12.42
C TRP A 246 -12.38 -9.50 -11.30
N ASP A 247 -12.72 -10.76 -11.62
CA ASP A 247 -13.32 -11.67 -10.65
C ASP A 247 -12.30 -12.20 -9.62
N SER A 248 -11.01 -12.17 -9.94
CA SER A 248 -9.94 -12.63 -9.05
C SER A 248 -9.26 -11.52 -8.25
N THR A 249 -9.61 -10.25 -8.50
CA THR A 249 -8.92 -9.10 -7.90
C THR A 249 -9.90 -8.24 -7.13
N LEU A 250 -9.74 -8.18 -5.80
CA LEU A 250 -10.42 -7.21 -4.97
C LEU A 250 -9.67 -5.87 -5.03
N VAL A 251 -10.36 -4.82 -5.46
CA VAL A 251 -9.89 -3.43 -5.36
C VAL A 251 -10.59 -2.75 -4.19
N MET A 252 -9.79 -2.26 -3.24
CA MET A 252 -10.23 -1.49 -2.08
C MET A 252 -9.66 -0.07 -2.16
N VAL A 253 -10.53 0.93 -2.20
CA VAL A 253 -10.16 2.36 -2.20
C VAL A 253 -10.64 2.98 -0.91
N THR A 254 -9.72 3.54 -0.13
CA THR A 254 -9.98 4.06 1.20
C THR A 254 -9.05 5.21 1.54
N GLY A 255 -9.48 6.08 2.45
CA GLY A 255 -8.61 7.01 3.17
C GLY A 255 -8.24 6.46 4.54
N ASP A 256 -7.32 7.11 5.23
CA ASP A 256 -7.00 6.78 6.62
C ASP A 256 -7.88 7.50 7.66
N MET A 257 -8.46 8.63 7.27
CA MET A 257 -9.43 9.40 8.04
C MET A 257 -10.37 10.14 7.10
N GLY A 258 -11.54 10.56 7.61
CA GLY A 258 -12.37 11.52 6.92
C GLY A 258 -11.91 12.96 7.12
N ARG A 259 -12.68 13.88 6.51
CA ARG A 259 -12.50 15.33 6.65
C ARG A 259 -13.72 15.94 7.33
N THR A 260 -13.50 17.00 8.10
CA THR A 260 -14.58 17.68 8.80
C THR A 260 -15.71 18.07 7.84
N PRO A 261 -16.99 17.89 8.22
CA PRO A 261 -18.12 18.47 7.48
C PRO A 261 -17.98 19.98 7.29
N ARG A 262 -17.38 20.64 8.29
CA ARG A 262 -17.12 22.07 8.31
C ARG A 262 -15.92 22.45 7.46
N VAL A 263 -16.07 23.51 6.67
CA VAL A 263 -14.99 24.18 5.94
C VAL A 263 -14.29 25.17 6.88
N ASN A 264 -12.96 25.14 6.92
CA ASN A 264 -12.15 26.02 7.76
C ASN A 264 -11.90 27.39 7.08
N ARG A 265 -11.20 28.30 7.78
CA ARG A 265 -10.95 29.67 7.29
C ARG A 265 -10.08 29.76 6.03
N LYS A 266 -9.36 28.68 5.70
CA LYS A 266 -8.44 28.61 4.56
C LYS A 266 -9.06 27.86 3.36
N ALA A 267 -10.39 27.75 3.35
CA ALA A 267 -11.15 26.96 2.38
C ALA A 267 -10.72 25.49 2.32
N GLY A 268 -10.20 24.95 3.43
CA GLY A 268 -9.89 23.54 3.62
C GLY A 268 -10.88 22.82 4.53
N ARG A 269 -10.59 21.56 4.85
CA ARG A 269 -11.28 20.78 5.87
C ARG A 269 -10.24 20.12 6.77
N ASP A 270 -10.54 19.92 8.04
CA ASP A 270 -9.60 19.37 9.03
C ASP A 270 -9.81 17.87 9.26
N HIS A 271 -8.99 17.25 10.11
CA HIS A 271 -9.03 15.82 10.39
C HIS A 271 -10.35 15.42 11.05
N TRP A 272 -10.97 14.34 10.56
CA TRP A 272 -12.23 13.84 11.11
C TRP A 272 -12.28 12.30 11.07
N PRO A 273 -11.69 11.61 12.05
CA PRO A 273 -11.63 10.15 12.08
C PRO A 273 -12.99 9.47 12.31
N GLN A 274 -14.02 10.22 12.70
CA GLN A 274 -15.33 9.68 13.08
C GLN A 274 -16.14 9.13 11.90
N CYS A 275 -15.85 9.56 10.67
CA CYS A 275 -16.59 9.13 9.49
C CYS A 275 -15.71 9.23 8.24
N GLY A 276 -15.72 8.18 7.42
CA GLY A 276 -15.10 8.14 6.10
C GLY A 276 -15.93 7.25 5.17
N PHE A 277 -15.41 6.98 3.99
CA PHE A 277 -16.00 5.98 3.09
C PHE A 277 -14.92 5.03 2.58
N CYS A 278 -15.37 3.86 2.12
CA CYS A 278 -14.54 2.90 1.42
C CYS A 278 -15.29 2.40 0.20
N LEU A 279 -14.59 2.21 -0.91
CA LEU A 279 -15.12 1.58 -2.12
C LEU A 279 -14.48 0.20 -2.27
N PHE A 280 -15.31 -0.80 -2.53
CA PHE A 280 -14.92 -2.16 -2.85
C PHE A 280 -15.41 -2.49 -4.26
N ALA A 281 -14.56 -3.11 -5.08
CA ALA A 281 -14.87 -3.48 -6.45
C ALA A 281 -14.09 -4.73 -6.87
N GLY A 282 -14.61 -5.48 -7.84
CA GLY A 282 -14.02 -6.76 -8.27
C GLY A 282 -14.07 -7.84 -7.19
N GLY A 283 -13.44 -8.98 -7.43
CA GLY A 283 -13.23 -10.02 -6.42
C GLY A 283 -14.53 -10.60 -5.83
N GLY A 284 -15.64 -10.63 -6.56
CA GLY A 284 -16.93 -11.13 -6.06
C GLY A 284 -17.71 -10.16 -5.16
N VAL A 285 -17.42 -8.85 -5.23
CA VAL A 285 -18.23 -7.81 -4.54
C VAL A 285 -19.47 -7.45 -5.37
N LYS A 286 -20.60 -7.18 -4.71
CA LYS A 286 -21.84 -6.72 -5.34
C LYS A 286 -21.65 -5.39 -6.07
N GLN A 287 -22.12 -5.34 -7.31
CA GLN A 287 -22.08 -4.12 -8.12
C GLN A 287 -23.24 -3.19 -7.78
N GLY A 288 -22.99 -1.88 -7.78
CA GLY A 288 -24.03 -0.86 -7.57
C GLY A 288 -24.68 -0.87 -6.18
N TYR A 289 -24.06 -1.55 -5.21
CA TYR A 289 -24.59 -1.67 -3.85
C TYR A 289 -23.99 -0.62 -2.91
N VAL A 290 -24.85 0.04 -2.13
CA VAL A 290 -24.46 1.00 -1.09
C VAL A 290 -24.74 0.40 0.27
N HIS A 291 -23.73 0.35 1.14
CA HIS A 291 -23.86 -0.19 2.48
C HIS A 291 -23.73 0.91 3.54
N GLY A 292 -24.74 0.98 4.41
CA GLY A 292 -24.80 1.95 5.50
C GLY A 292 -25.12 3.37 5.05
N SER A 293 -25.20 4.28 6.01
CA SER A 293 -25.48 5.69 5.78
C SER A 293 -24.85 6.56 6.86
N THR A 294 -24.73 7.85 6.57
CA THR A 294 -24.21 8.87 7.50
C THR A 294 -25.30 9.85 7.88
N ASP A 295 -25.06 10.66 8.90
CA ASP A 295 -25.95 11.76 9.23
C ASP A 295 -26.04 12.78 8.07
N LYS A 296 -26.99 13.72 8.15
CA LYS A 296 -27.22 14.73 7.10
C LYS A 296 -26.01 15.62 6.77
N GLN A 297 -24.94 15.58 7.58
CA GLN A 297 -23.71 16.34 7.39
C GLN A 297 -22.52 15.47 6.98
N ALA A 298 -22.71 14.16 6.83
CA ALA A 298 -21.64 13.18 6.70
C ALA A 298 -20.60 13.24 7.85
N ALA A 299 -21.05 13.58 9.06
CA ALA A 299 -20.21 13.72 10.24
C ALA A 299 -20.02 12.39 10.98
N PHE A 300 -21.05 11.55 11.02
CA PHE A 300 -21.04 10.28 11.74
C PHE A 300 -21.79 9.22 10.95
N PRO A 301 -21.35 7.95 10.98
CA PRO A 301 -22.16 6.84 10.48
C PRO A 301 -23.39 6.66 11.37
N VAL A 302 -24.56 6.41 10.77
CA VAL A 302 -25.84 6.25 11.48
C VAL A 302 -26.49 4.89 11.24
N GLU A 303 -26.32 4.30 10.05
CA GLU A 303 -26.79 2.95 9.75
C GLU A 303 -25.63 2.08 9.28
N HIS A 304 -25.57 0.85 9.80
CA HIS A 304 -24.55 -0.15 9.48
C HIS A 304 -23.11 0.40 9.49
N PRO A 305 -22.63 0.97 10.62
CA PRO A 305 -21.26 1.46 10.71
C PRO A 305 -20.27 0.32 10.47
N VAL A 306 -19.23 0.60 9.69
CA VAL A 306 -18.15 -0.33 9.36
C VAL A 306 -16.87 0.17 10.01
N SER A 307 -16.25 -0.65 10.85
CA SER A 307 -14.97 -0.34 11.47
C SER A 307 -13.79 -0.72 10.56
N PRO A 308 -12.57 -0.19 10.80
CA PRO A 308 -11.36 -0.66 10.12
C PRO A 308 -11.13 -2.17 10.26
N GLY A 309 -11.49 -2.75 11.41
CA GLY A 309 -11.42 -4.19 11.64
C GLY A 309 -12.36 -4.97 10.71
N ASP A 310 -13.57 -4.47 10.46
CA ASP A 310 -14.53 -5.10 9.54
C ASP A 310 -14.04 -5.06 8.09
N LEU A 311 -13.41 -3.97 7.67
CA LEU A 311 -12.78 -3.86 6.35
C LEU A 311 -11.67 -4.89 6.18
N VAL A 312 -10.77 -4.99 7.16
CA VAL A 312 -9.67 -5.96 7.16
C VAL A 312 -10.18 -7.41 7.21
N ALA A 313 -11.20 -7.70 8.03
CA ALA A 313 -11.85 -9.00 8.08
C ALA A 313 -12.45 -9.38 6.71
N THR A 314 -13.06 -8.41 6.01
CA THR A 314 -13.61 -8.62 4.68
C THR A 314 -12.52 -8.95 3.67
N VAL A 315 -11.38 -8.25 3.71
CA VAL A 315 -10.22 -8.55 2.86
C VAL A 315 -9.69 -9.96 3.15
N TYR A 316 -9.50 -10.33 4.42
CA TYR A 316 -9.06 -11.68 4.80
C TYR A 316 -9.99 -12.77 4.28
N HIS A 317 -11.30 -12.59 4.46
CA HIS A 317 -12.31 -13.50 3.93
C HIS A 317 -12.15 -13.71 2.42
N GLN A 318 -11.98 -12.62 1.67
CA GLN A 318 -11.84 -12.65 0.21
C GLN A 318 -10.54 -13.30 -0.27
N VAL A 319 -9.46 -13.23 0.52
CA VAL A 319 -8.20 -13.94 0.19
C VAL A 319 -8.11 -15.34 0.82
N GLY A 320 -9.20 -15.84 1.42
CA GLY A 320 -9.27 -17.18 1.99
C GLY A 320 -8.57 -17.34 3.35
N VAL A 321 -8.30 -16.24 4.06
CA VAL A 321 -7.80 -16.24 5.43
C VAL A 321 -8.99 -16.18 6.38
N ASP A 322 -9.03 -17.09 7.36
CA ASP A 322 -10.04 -17.06 8.43
C ASP A 322 -9.87 -15.79 9.27
N PRO A 323 -10.84 -14.85 9.26
CA PRO A 323 -10.74 -13.57 9.96
C PRO A 323 -10.62 -13.70 11.49
N ASP A 324 -11.05 -14.83 12.06
CA ASP A 324 -10.96 -15.11 13.50
C ASP A 324 -9.59 -15.70 13.91
N SER A 325 -8.70 -15.91 12.93
CA SER A 325 -7.35 -16.40 13.18
C SER A 325 -6.52 -15.45 14.05
N THR A 326 -5.45 -15.99 14.62
CA THR A 326 -4.49 -15.23 15.43
C THR A 326 -3.08 -15.38 14.88
N VAL A 327 -2.25 -14.39 15.15
CA VAL A 327 -0.81 -14.42 14.90
C VAL A 327 -0.05 -14.12 16.20
N PRO A 328 1.15 -14.69 16.40
CA PRO A 328 1.91 -14.48 17.63
C PRO A 328 2.54 -13.08 17.65
N ASP A 329 2.48 -12.42 18.81
CA ASP A 329 3.31 -11.26 19.10
C ASP A 329 4.77 -11.66 19.43
N GLN A 330 5.60 -10.68 19.81
CA GLN A 330 7.02 -10.90 20.15
C GLN A 330 7.25 -11.84 21.33
N VAL A 331 6.27 -12.00 22.22
CA VAL A 331 6.31 -12.91 23.38
C VAL A 331 5.40 -14.13 23.17
N ARG A 332 5.00 -14.41 21.91
CA ARG A 332 4.16 -15.54 21.47
C ARG A 332 2.74 -15.55 22.02
N ARG A 333 2.20 -14.39 22.42
CA ARG A 333 0.77 -14.27 22.72
C ARG A 333 -0.02 -14.25 21.40
N PRO A 334 -1.14 -14.99 21.32
CA PRO A 334 -2.00 -14.94 20.14
C PRO A 334 -2.72 -13.59 20.09
N ILE A 335 -2.57 -12.87 18.98
CA ILE A 335 -3.26 -11.61 18.71
C ILE A 335 -4.24 -11.84 17.54
N PRO A 336 -5.55 -11.55 17.71
CA PRO A 336 -6.53 -11.63 16.61
C PRO A 336 -6.13 -10.73 15.44
N ILE A 337 -6.20 -11.25 14.22
CA ILE A 337 -5.78 -10.51 13.02
C ILE A 337 -6.78 -9.44 12.58
N SER A 338 -8.06 -9.59 12.92
CA SER A 338 -9.14 -8.66 12.55
C SER A 338 -9.56 -7.73 13.69
N HIS A 339 -8.92 -7.83 14.86
CA HIS A 339 -9.18 -6.98 16.02
C HIS A 339 -10.65 -6.88 16.45
N GLY A 340 -11.40 -7.98 16.31
CA GLY A 340 -12.83 -8.05 16.65
C GLY A 340 -13.78 -7.62 15.54
N GLY A 341 -13.25 -7.18 14.38
CA GLY A 341 -14.05 -6.93 13.19
C GLY A 341 -14.57 -8.21 12.53
N ARG A 342 -15.64 -8.08 11.76
CA ARG A 342 -16.32 -9.17 11.05
C ARG A 342 -16.43 -8.84 9.56
N PRO A 343 -16.36 -9.84 8.67
CA PRO A 343 -16.58 -9.60 7.24
C PRO A 343 -17.94 -8.94 6.99
N VAL A 344 -17.95 -7.93 6.15
CA VAL A 344 -19.17 -7.23 5.73
C VAL A 344 -19.84 -8.07 4.64
N HIS A 345 -20.45 -9.20 5.02
CA HIS A 345 -21.10 -10.12 4.07
C HIS A 345 -22.16 -9.45 3.19
N ALA A 346 -22.76 -8.36 3.68
CA ALA A 346 -23.75 -7.61 2.92
C ALA A 346 -23.24 -7.12 1.56
N ILE A 347 -21.93 -6.81 1.44
CA ILE A 347 -21.33 -6.31 0.19
C ILE A 347 -20.83 -7.42 -0.74
N LEU A 348 -20.83 -8.69 -0.31
CA LEU A 348 -20.34 -9.82 -1.10
C LEU A 348 -21.47 -10.43 -1.93
N ALA A 349 -21.15 -10.90 -3.15
CA ALA A 349 -22.09 -11.42 -4.15
C ALA A 349 -22.52 -12.87 -3.90
#